data_AF-A0A9D2HZ75-F1
#
_entry.id   AF-A0A9D2HZ75-F1
#
_cell.length_a   1.000
_cell.length_b   1.000
_cell.length_c   1.000
_cell.angle_alpha   90.00
_cell.angle_beta   90.00
_cell.angle_gamma   90.00
#
_symmetry.space_group_name_H-M   'P 1'
#
loop_
_entity.id
_entity.type
_entity.pdbx_description
1 polymer ?
#
loop_
_entity_poly.entity_id
_entity_poly.type
_entity_poly.pdbx_seq_one_letter_code
_entity_poly.pdbx_strand_id
1 'polypeptide(L)' 'MKFDFKPIFKSLFTIIIFVALAVGLFALGLIIGYSVLGDGEAMQVFDRQTWEHILEYVK' A
#
# COMPACT_ATOMS: atom_id res chain seq x y z
N MET A 1 -29.84 -19.00 -22.20
CA MET A 1 -28.69 -19.07 -21.28
C MET A 1 -28.90 -17.99 -20.22
N LYS A 2 -29.14 -18.34 -18.94
CA LYS A 2 -29.31 -17.35 -17.87
C LYS A 2 -27.93 -17.11 -17.25
N PHE A 3 -27.36 -15.93 -17.47
CA PHE A 3 -26.12 -15.53 -16.82
C PHE A 3 -26.39 -15.28 -15.34
N ASP A 4 -25.69 -16.00 -14.47
CA ASP A 4 -25.68 -15.73 -13.02
C ASP A 4 -24.44 -14.87 -12.69
N PHE A 5 -24.68 -13.59 -12.40
CA PHE A 5 -23.62 -12.62 -12.08
C PHE A 5 -23.17 -12.68 -10.62
N LYS A 6 -23.96 -13.32 -9.74
CA LYS A 6 -23.69 -13.41 -8.31
C LYS A 6 -22.29 -13.94 -7.96
N PRO A 7 -21.75 -15.00 -8.62
CA PRO A 7 -20.38 -15.45 -8.36
C PRO A 7 -19.31 -14.43 -8.77
N ILE A 8 -19.53 -13.70 -9.87
CA ILE A 8 -18.56 -12.71 -10.38
C ILE A 8 -18.44 -11.55 -9.39
N PHE A 9 -19.57 -11.01 -8.93
CA PHE A 9 -19.57 -9.93 -7.93
C PHE A 9 -18.91 -10.35 -6.61
N LYS A 10 -19.17 -11.58 -6.15
CA LYS A 10 -18.54 -12.12 -4.93
C LYS A 10 -17.01 -12.21 -5.08
N SER A 11 -16.53 -12.70 -6.22
CA SER A 11 -15.09 -12.80 -6.49
C SER A 11 -14.42 -11.43 -6.58
N LEU A 12 -15.03 -10.48 -7.31
CA LEU A 12 -14.49 -9.12 -7.42
C LEU A 12 -14.41 -8.42 -6.06
N PHE A 13 -15.44 -8.55 -5.23
CA PHE A 13 -15.43 -7.98 -3.89
C PHE A 13 -14.32 -8.57 -3.01
N THR A 14 -14.10 -9.88 -3.10
CA THR A 14 -13.02 -10.56 -2.38
C THR A 14 -11.64 -10.06 -2.82
N ILE A 15 -11.44 -9.88 -4.13
CA ILE A 15 -10.18 -9.35 -4.68
C ILE A 15 -9.94 -7.92 -4.17
N ILE A 16 -10.97 -7.06 -4.19
CA ILE A 16 -10.85 -5.68 -3.71
C ILE A 16 -10.44 -5.65 -2.23
N ILE A 17 -11.07 -6.47 -1.38
CA ILE A 17 -10.69 -6.55 0.04
C ILE A 17 -9.24 -7.00 0.19
N PHE A 18 -8.83 -8.03 -0.57
CA PHE A 18 -7.48 -8.55 -0.49
C PHE A 18 -6.44 -7.49 -0.90
N VAL A 19 -6.70 -6.76 -1.99
CA VAL A 19 -5.85 -5.64 -2.44
C VAL A 19 -5.81 -4.53 -1.40
N ALA A 20 -6.94 -4.16 -0.81
CA ALA A 20 -7.00 -3.13 0.23
C ALA A 20 -6.16 -3.54 1.47
N LEU A 21 -6.25 -4.80 1.89
CA LEU A 21 -5.43 -5.32 2.99
C LEU A 21 -3.94 -5.33 2.63
N ALA A 22 -3.58 -5.73 1.41
CA ALA A 22 -2.20 -5.73 0.95
C ALA A 22 -1.62 -4.30 0.93
N VAL A 23 -2.36 -3.32 0.42
CA VAL A 23 -1.96 -1.91 0.42
C VAL A 23 -1.86 -1.38 1.84
N GLY A 24 -2.79 -1.74 2.73
CA GLY A 24 -2.73 -1.34 4.15
C GLY A 24 -1.51 -1.89 4.87
N LEU A 25 -1.19 -3.19 4.68
CA LEU A 25 0.00 -3.81 5.26
C LEU A 25 1.29 -3.21 4.68
N PHE A 26 1.30 -2.89 3.39
CA PHE A 26 2.43 -2.22 2.76
C PHE A 26 2.65 -0.82 3.35
N ALA A 27 1.58 -0.03 3.49
CA ALA A 27 1.64 1.31 4.11
C ALA A 27 2.13 1.24 5.56
N LEU A 28 1.67 0.27 6.34
CA LEU A 28 2.16 0.03 7.70
C LEU A 28 3.65 -0.35 7.70
N GLY A 29 4.08 -1.20 6.77
CA GLY A 29 5.48 -1.56 6.60
C GLY A 29 6.36 -0.35 6.27
N LEU A 30 5.90 0.53 5.39
CA LEU A 30 6.58 1.79 5.07
C LEU A 30 6.71 2.70 6.29
N ILE A 31 5.62 2.90 7.04
CA ILE A 31 5.63 3.72 8.25
C ILE A 31 6.64 3.15 9.26
N ILE A 32 6.57 1.86 9.55
CA ILE A 32 7.47 1.22 10.52
C ILE A 32 8.92 1.31 10.05
N GLY A 33 9.19 1.02 8.77
CA GLY A 33 10.54 1.07 8.23
C GLY A 33 11.13 2.48 8.24
N TYR A 34 10.34 3.49 7.87
CA TYR A 34 10.81 4.87 7.82
C TYR A 34 10.96 5.50 9.21
N SER A 35 9.99 5.27 10.12
CA SER A 35 10.02 5.95 11.43
C SER A 35 10.73 5.19 12.53
N VAL A 36 10.59 3.86 12.59
CA VAL A 36 11.18 3.07 13.67
C VAL A 36 12.62 2.69 13.35
N LEU A 37 12.90 2.35 12.08
CA LEU A 37 14.26 1.97 11.67
C LEU A 37 15.06 3.15 11.09
N GLY A 38 14.37 4.13 10.48
CA GLY A 38 15.00 5.27 9.79
C GLY A 38 14.96 6.60 10.56
N ASP A 39 14.45 6.62 11.79
CA ASP A 39 14.27 7.82 12.64
C ASP A 39 13.47 8.97 11.99
N GLY A 40 12.73 8.70 10.92
CA GLY A 40 11.89 9.69 10.23
C GLY A 40 10.51 9.87 10.87
N GLU A 41 9.79 10.93 10.50
CA GLU A 41 8.40 11.09 10.96
C GLU A 41 7.48 10.13 10.19
N ALA A 42 6.61 9.40 10.90
CA ALA A 42 5.78 8.33 10.35
C ALA A 42 5.03 8.67 9.04
N MET A 43 4.46 9.88 8.95
CA MET A 43 3.65 10.28 7.78
C MET A 43 4.48 10.79 6.61
N GLN A 44 5.72 11.22 6.86
CA GLN A 44 6.61 11.76 5.81
C GLN A 44 7.00 10.70 4.77
N VAL A 45 6.86 9.41 5.09
CA VAL A 45 7.10 8.33 4.12
C VAL A 45 6.17 8.39 2.90
N PHE A 46 5.03 9.08 3.00
CA PHE A 46 4.10 9.30 1.89
C PHE A 46 4.32 10.63 1.16
N ASP A 47 5.25 11.46 1.63
CA ASP A 47 5.61 12.69 0.95
C ASP A 47 6.55 12.41 -0.22
N ARG A 48 6.26 13.03 -1.36
CA ARG A 48 7.09 12.89 -2.56
C ARG A 48 8.54 13.33 -2.32
N GLN A 49 8.74 14.40 -1.53
CA GLN A 49 10.08 14.94 -1.23
C GLN A 49 10.97 13.90 -0.53
N THR A 50 10.41 13.08 0.36
CA THR A 50 11.14 12.01 1.05
C THR A 50 11.73 11.01 0.06
N TRP A 51 10.96 10.61 -0.95
CA TRP A 51 11.43 9.70 -2.01
C TRP A 51 12.46 10.36 -2.92
N GLU A 52 12.31 11.65 -3.23
CA GLU A 52 13.32 12.40 -3.98
C GLU A 52 14.66 12.40 -3.22
N HIS A 53 14.67 12.69 -1.92
CA HIS A 53 15.87 12.61 -1.08
C HIS A 53 16.45 11.19 -0.97
N ILE A 54 15.61 10.15 -0.82
CA ILE A 54 16.09 8.75 -0.79
C ILE A 54 16.77 8.38 -2.11
N LEU A 55 16.17 8.75 -3.25
CA LEU A 55 16.70 8.43 -4.58
C LEU A 55 17.97 9.23 -4.91
N GLU A 56 18.15 10.41 -4.33
CA GLU A 56 19.40 11.17 -4.40
C GLU A 56 20.58 10.39 -3.80
N TYR A 57 20.39 9.63 -2.72
CA TYR A 57 21.44 8.80 -2.13
C TYR A 57 21.82 7.57 -2.96
N VAL A 58 20.89 7.06 -3.77
CA VAL A 58 21.11 5.88 -4.61
C VAL A 58 21.80 6.25 -5.93
N LYS A 59 21.64 7.49 -6.37
CA LYS A 59 22.28 8.04 -7.58
C LYS A 59 23.78 8.25 -7.37
#